data_AF-A0A090W0L5-F1
#
_entry.id   AF-A0A090W0L5-F1
#
_cell.length_a   1.000
_cell.length_b   1.000
_cell.length_c   1.000
_cell.angle_alpha   90.00
_cell.angle_beta   90.00
_cell.angle_gamma   90.00
#
_symmetry.space_group_name_H-M   'P 1'
#
loop_
_entity.id
_entity.type
_entity.pdbx_description
1 polymer ?
#
loop_
_entity_poly.entity_id
_entity_poly.type
_entity_poly.pdbx_seq_one_letter_code
_entity_poly.pdbx_strand_id
1 'polypeptide(L)'
;MIVQYNTSYRLKTDNLSPYNLKLSRDRVTDENAEVRFLAPNHDVLNFPNKITQKDFEGWTQERGLYFPDEWGSEFSPILSMNDKGETPKNGSLLVAKHGKGHYIYTGLSFFREFPAGVSGAYRLFANMLSLGKDDIRESLKLED
;
A
#
# COMPACT_ATOMS: atom_id res chain seq x y z
N MET A 1 9.89 -6.21 -3.64
CA MET A 1 10.41 -4.86 -3.36
C MET A 1 9.28 -4.01 -2.82
N ILE A 2 9.50 -3.27 -1.73
CA ILE A 2 8.55 -2.29 -1.22
C ILE A 2 9.20 -0.92 -1.34
N VAL A 3 8.57 -0.03 -2.10
CA VAL A 3 8.97 1.37 -2.24
C VAL A 3 7.93 2.22 -1.51
N GLN A 4 8.42 3.08 -0.62
CA GLN A 4 7.59 3.87 0.28
C GLN A 4 7.96 5.34 0.18
N TYR A 5 6.97 6.21 0.37
CA TYR A 5 7.14 7.63 0.68
C TYR A 5 8.17 8.34 -0.22
N ASN A 6 7.76 8.64 -1.44
CA ASN A 6 8.52 9.50 -2.35
C ASN A 6 7.79 10.82 -2.54
N THR A 7 8.53 11.92 -2.54
CA THR A 7 7.98 13.24 -2.84
C THR A 7 8.04 13.49 -4.33
N SER A 8 7.01 14.11 -4.90
CA SER A 8 7.01 14.51 -6.33
C SER A 8 8.02 15.62 -6.65
N TYR A 9 8.60 16.27 -5.64
CA TYR A 9 9.65 17.28 -5.79
C TYR A 9 11.04 16.70 -5.50
N ARG A 10 12.02 17.01 -6.36
CA ARG A 10 13.44 16.59 -6.26
C ARG A 10 13.66 15.07 -6.20
N LEU A 11 12.85 14.31 -6.91
CA LEU A 11 13.15 12.91 -7.20
C LEU A 11 14.51 12.81 -7.89
N LYS A 12 15.39 11.97 -7.34
CA LYS A 12 16.75 11.74 -7.87
C LYS A 12 16.78 10.69 -8.98
N THR A 13 15.64 10.13 -9.32
CA THR A 13 15.45 9.09 -10.33
C THR A 13 14.11 9.30 -11.01
N ASP A 14 14.08 9.06 -12.32
CA ASP A 14 12.83 9.01 -13.10
C ASP A 14 12.20 7.61 -13.06
N ASN A 15 12.98 6.59 -12.65
CA ASN A 15 12.56 5.19 -12.60
C ASN A 15 12.23 4.79 -11.16
N LEU A 16 11.05 5.18 -10.71
CA LEU A 16 10.54 4.77 -9.40
C LEU A 16 10.13 3.31 -9.36
N SER A 17 9.63 2.78 -10.49
CA SER A 17 9.08 1.44 -10.61
C SER A 17 9.51 0.81 -11.93
N PRO A 18 9.55 -0.54 -12.04
CA PRO A 18 9.69 -1.23 -13.33
C PRO A 18 8.52 -0.99 -14.30
N TYR A 19 7.39 -0.47 -13.83
CA TYR A 19 6.21 -0.16 -14.63
C TYR A 19 5.89 1.34 -14.56
N ASN A 20 4.99 1.81 -15.44
CA ASN A 20 4.55 3.20 -15.40
C ASN A 20 3.96 3.55 -14.02
N LEU A 21 4.46 4.60 -13.39
CA LEU A 21 4.03 5.07 -12.08
C LEU A 21 4.37 6.55 -11.95
N LYS A 22 3.34 7.40 -11.87
CA LYS A 22 3.52 8.85 -11.77
C LYS A 22 3.05 9.35 -10.41
N LEU A 23 3.94 10.00 -9.67
CA LEU A 23 3.57 10.63 -8.41
C LEU A 23 2.82 11.94 -8.64
N SER A 24 1.86 12.21 -7.78
CA SER A 24 1.13 13.47 -7.79
C SER A 24 1.41 14.28 -6.51
N ARG A 25 0.57 15.28 -6.24
CA ARG A 25 0.53 15.98 -4.95
C ARG A 25 -0.61 15.51 -4.04
N ASP A 26 -1.39 14.53 -4.51
CA ASP A 26 -2.51 13.96 -3.80
C ASP A 26 -2.08 13.42 -2.44
N ARG A 27 -2.95 13.65 -1.47
CA ARG A 27 -2.75 13.33 -0.06
C ARG A 27 -4.09 13.13 0.60
N VAL A 28 -4.08 12.48 1.74
CA VAL A 28 -5.23 12.40 2.64
C VAL A 28 -4.71 12.77 4.01
N THR A 29 -5.04 13.98 4.41
CA THR A 29 -4.53 14.66 5.59
C THR A 29 -5.42 14.49 6.82
N ASP A 30 -6.64 13.99 6.64
CA ASP A 30 -7.47 13.58 7.76
C ASP A 30 -7.10 12.15 8.20
N GLU A 31 -6.49 12.03 9.38
CA GLU A 31 -6.17 10.75 10.02
C GLU A 31 -7.39 9.83 10.24
N ASN A 32 -8.60 10.40 10.27
CA ASN A 32 -9.87 9.67 10.43
C ASN A 32 -10.57 9.40 9.10
N ALA A 33 -9.98 9.77 7.95
CA ALA A 33 -10.57 9.49 6.65
C ALA A 33 -10.86 8.00 6.49
N GLU A 34 -12.04 7.70 5.91
CA GLU A 34 -12.48 6.34 5.60
C GLU A 34 -11.50 5.67 4.62
N VAL A 35 -11.15 4.42 4.92
CA VAL A 35 -10.31 3.59 4.06
C VAL A 35 -11.15 2.50 3.41
N ARG A 36 -11.39 2.62 2.11
CA ARG A 36 -12.17 1.65 1.32
C ARG A 36 -11.27 0.62 0.67
N PHE A 37 -11.70 -0.64 0.65
CA PHE A 37 -10.94 -1.74 0.04
C PHE A 37 -11.38 -1.93 -1.41
N LEU A 38 -10.48 -1.65 -2.35
CA LEU A 38 -10.73 -1.82 -3.78
C LEU A 38 -10.55 -3.27 -4.22
N ALA A 39 -9.67 -4.00 -3.54
CA ALA A 39 -9.39 -5.41 -3.81
C ALA A 39 -9.53 -6.24 -2.51
N PRO A 40 -10.76 -6.40 -1.96
CA PRO A 40 -10.98 -6.97 -0.63
C PRO A 40 -10.50 -8.42 -0.48
N ASN A 41 -10.40 -9.16 -1.59
CA ASN A 41 -9.92 -10.55 -1.61
C ASN A 41 -8.41 -10.67 -1.87
N HIS A 42 -7.69 -9.55 -2.07
CA HIS A 42 -6.26 -9.59 -2.36
C HIS A 42 -5.47 -10.03 -1.12
N ASP A 43 -4.42 -10.84 -1.31
CA ASP A 43 -3.64 -11.45 -0.22
C ASP A 43 -3.05 -10.43 0.75
N VAL A 44 -2.63 -9.26 0.23
CA VAL A 44 -2.12 -8.15 1.04
C VAL A 44 -3.10 -7.69 2.13
N LEU A 45 -4.41 -7.92 1.96
CA LEU A 45 -5.43 -7.62 2.96
C LEU A 45 -5.85 -8.85 3.78
N ASN A 46 -5.39 -10.05 3.43
CA ASN A 46 -5.92 -11.29 4.01
C ASN A 46 -4.86 -12.23 4.60
N PHE A 47 -3.56 -12.03 4.34
CA PHE A 47 -2.50 -12.90 4.84
C PHE A 47 -1.18 -12.16 5.18
N PRO A 48 -0.52 -12.50 6.31
CA PRO A 48 -0.94 -13.44 7.36
C PRO A 48 -2.02 -12.87 8.29
N ASN A 49 -2.33 -11.58 8.17
CA ASN A 49 -3.37 -10.92 8.93
C ASN A 49 -4.57 -10.64 8.04
N LYS A 50 -5.78 -10.94 8.52
CA LYS A 50 -6.99 -10.34 7.95
C LYS A 50 -7.07 -8.87 8.39
N ILE A 51 -6.94 -7.99 7.40
CA ILE A 51 -7.03 -6.52 7.55
C ILE A 51 -8.50 -6.12 7.49
N THR A 52 -8.89 -5.24 8.41
CA THR A 52 -10.26 -4.74 8.56
C THR A 52 -10.22 -3.23 8.81
N GLN A 53 -11.38 -2.59 8.89
CA GLN A 53 -11.45 -1.16 9.22
C GLN A 53 -10.77 -0.82 10.55
N LYS A 54 -10.73 -1.76 11.51
CA LYS A 54 -10.05 -1.58 12.80
C LYS A 54 -8.54 -1.36 12.68
N ASP A 55 -7.92 -1.87 11.62
CA ASP A 55 -6.49 -1.67 11.36
C ASP A 55 -6.17 -0.23 10.93
N PHE A 56 -7.20 0.56 10.64
CA PHE A 56 -7.11 1.98 10.30
C PHE A 56 -7.55 2.90 11.45
N GLU A 57 -7.87 2.35 12.63
CA GLU A 57 -8.18 3.14 13.83
C GLU A 57 -6.89 3.60 14.53
N GLY A 58 -6.93 4.79 15.15
CA GLY A 58 -5.80 5.31 15.94
C GLY A 58 -4.58 5.76 15.15
N TRP A 59 -4.71 5.92 13.82
CA TRP A 59 -3.66 6.53 12.99
C TRP A 59 -3.49 8.01 13.36
N THR A 60 -2.31 8.55 13.08
CA THR A 60 -1.89 9.87 13.56
C THR A 60 -1.50 10.82 12.43
N GLN A 61 -1.99 12.04 12.52
CA GLN A 61 -1.79 13.16 11.60
C GLN A 61 -2.39 12.98 10.21
N GLU A 62 -2.02 11.97 9.43
CA GLU A 62 -2.48 11.84 8.04
C GLU A 62 -2.43 10.38 7.54
N ARG A 63 -3.32 10.00 6.62
CA ARG A 63 -3.29 8.64 6.04
C ARG A 63 -2.11 8.43 5.10
N GLY A 64 -1.74 9.45 4.34
CA GLY A 64 -0.68 9.33 3.37
C GLY A 64 -0.51 10.54 2.47
N LEU A 65 0.63 10.59 1.83
CA LEU A 65 1.09 11.72 1.04
C LEU A 65 1.64 11.29 -0.31
N TYR A 66 1.52 12.18 -1.30
CA TYR A 66 2.11 12.04 -2.64
C TYR A 66 1.68 10.75 -3.32
N PHE A 67 0.39 10.44 -3.25
CA PHE A 67 -0.16 9.27 -3.91
C PHE A 67 0.02 9.37 -5.43
N PRO A 68 0.43 8.28 -6.10
CA PRO A 68 0.28 8.18 -7.53
C PRO A 68 -1.18 8.41 -7.94
N ASP A 69 -1.38 9.12 -9.04
CA ASP A 69 -2.68 9.32 -9.69
C ASP A 69 -2.74 8.64 -11.07
N GLU A 70 -1.59 8.25 -11.62
CA GLU A 70 -1.48 7.48 -12.85
C GLU A 70 -0.48 6.31 -12.69
N TRP A 71 -0.85 5.12 -13.18
CA TRP A 71 -0.02 3.92 -13.14
C TRP A 71 -0.37 2.94 -14.27
N GLY A 72 0.53 2.00 -14.56
CA GLY A 72 0.33 0.93 -15.54
C GLY A 72 -0.65 -0.15 -15.07
N SER A 73 -1.22 -0.90 -16.01
CA SER A 73 -2.20 -1.97 -15.74
C SER A 73 -1.67 -3.14 -14.90
N GLU A 74 -0.36 -3.23 -14.74
CA GLU A 74 0.32 -4.22 -13.89
C GLU A 74 0.02 -4.01 -12.40
N PHE A 75 -0.34 -2.79 -12.02
CA PHE A 75 -0.68 -2.43 -10.64
C PHE A 75 -2.15 -2.68 -10.33
N SER A 76 -2.37 -3.47 -9.29
CA SER A 76 -3.64 -3.59 -8.60
C SER A 76 -3.73 -2.52 -7.48
N PRO A 77 -4.64 -1.54 -7.57
CA PRO A 77 -4.89 -0.62 -6.48
C PRO A 77 -5.66 -1.33 -5.36
N ILE A 78 -5.19 -1.20 -4.13
CA ILE A 78 -5.71 -1.95 -2.99
C ILE A 78 -6.65 -1.11 -2.13
N LEU A 79 -6.32 0.16 -1.92
CA LEU A 79 -7.01 1.05 -0.99
C LEU A 79 -7.47 2.32 -1.70
N SER A 80 -8.62 2.84 -1.28
CA SER A 80 -9.13 4.15 -1.67
C SER A 80 -9.48 4.98 -0.45
N MET A 81 -9.16 6.26 -0.48
CA MET A 81 -9.40 7.21 0.62
C MET A 81 -9.44 8.64 0.09
N ASN A 82 -10.07 9.55 0.81
CA ASN A 82 -10.07 10.98 0.49
C ASN A 82 -10.42 11.81 1.73
N ASP A 83 -9.94 13.05 1.76
CA ASP A 83 -10.43 14.04 2.71
C ASP A 83 -11.87 14.46 2.35
N LYS A 84 -12.57 15.06 3.32
CA LYS A 84 -13.97 15.46 3.15
C LYS A 84 -14.11 16.47 2.01
N GLY A 85 -14.97 16.15 1.04
CA GLY A 85 -15.23 17.02 -0.11
C GLY A 85 -14.21 16.87 -1.25
N GLU A 86 -13.20 16.00 -1.10
CA GLU A 86 -12.25 15.69 -2.17
C GLU A 86 -12.62 14.43 -2.95
N THR A 87 -12.01 14.27 -4.13
CA THR A 87 -12.15 13.07 -4.96
C THR A 87 -11.41 11.87 -4.35
N PRO A 88 -11.93 10.63 -4.48
CA PRO A 88 -11.25 9.41 -4.07
C PRO A 88 -9.83 9.28 -4.63
N LYS A 89 -8.87 8.93 -3.77
CA LYS A 89 -7.47 8.65 -4.13
C LYS A 89 -7.19 7.17 -3.98
N ASN A 90 -6.81 6.52 -5.09
CA ASN A 90 -6.70 5.07 -5.18
C ASN A 90 -5.24 4.56 -5.22
N GLY A 91 -4.27 5.46 -5.24
CA GLY A 91 -2.84 5.15 -5.36
C GLY A 91 -2.11 4.94 -4.03
N SER A 92 -2.81 4.92 -2.88
CA SER A 92 -2.13 4.87 -1.58
C SER A 92 -1.39 3.55 -1.33
N LEU A 93 -1.86 2.45 -1.93
CA LEU A 93 -1.22 1.14 -1.93
C LEU A 93 -1.46 0.45 -3.28
N LEU A 94 -0.40 0.28 -4.05
CA LEU A 94 -0.39 -0.37 -5.36
C LEU A 94 0.50 -1.61 -5.34
N VAL A 95 -0.01 -2.74 -5.82
CA VAL A 95 0.72 -4.02 -5.86
C VAL A 95 0.79 -4.53 -7.29
N ALA A 96 1.98 -4.91 -7.75
CA ALA A 96 2.19 -5.54 -9.06
C ALA A 96 3.02 -6.82 -8.91
N LYS A 97 2.70 -7.84 -9.71
CA LYS A 97 3.61 -9.00 -9.88
C LYS A 97 4.83 -8.56 -10.68
N HIS A 98 6.01 -9.01 -10.27
CA HIS A 98 7.26 -8.69 -10.95
C HIS A 98 8.26 -9.84 -10.81
N GLY A 99 8.56 -10.51 -11.93
CA GLY A 99 9.35 -11.74 -11.94
C GLY A 99 8.73 -12.80 -11.01
N LYS A 100 9.55 -13.34 -10.10
CA LYS A 100 9.12 -14.35 -9.11
C LYS A 100 8.55 -13.74 -7.82
N GLY A 101 8.31 -12.44 -7.77
CA GLY A 101 7.87 -11.76 -6.56
C GLY A 101 6.93 -10.59 -6.86
N HIS A 102 6.88 -9.67 -5.90
CA HIS A 102 5.98 -8.52 -5.95
C HIS A 102 6.76 -7.21 -5.88
N TYR A 103 6.28 -6.23 -6.64
CA TYR A 103 6.64 -4.83 -6.50
C TYR A 103 5.46 -4.10 -5.86
N ILE A 104 5.72 -3.41 -4.75
CA ILE A 104 4.69 -2.66 -4.02
C ILE A 104 5.13 -1.20 -3.94
N TYR A 105 4.25 -0.30 -4.35
CA TYR A 105 4.36 1.11 -4.04
C TYR A 105 3.34 1.49 -2.98
N THR A 106 3.75 2.25 -1.97
CA THR A 106 2.83 2.80 -0.98
C THR A 106 3.20 4.22 -0.60
N GLY A 107 2.19 5.09 -0.56
CA GLY A 107 2.30 6.45 -0.02
C GLY A 107 1.74 6.59 1.40
N LEU A 108 1.32 5.48 2.02
CA LEU A 108 0.82 5.49 3.40
C LEU A 108 1.87 6.07 4.36
N SER A 109 1.43 6.83 5.35
CA SER A 109 2.30 7.53 6.30
C SER A 109 2.89 6.61 7.37
N PHE A 110 3.40 5.44 6.99
CA PHE A 110 4.04 4.49 7.90
C PHE A 110 5.17 5.11 8.75
N PHE A 111 5.85 6.14 8.23
CA PHE A 111 6.88 6.88 8.97
C PHE A 111 6.32 7.65 10.18
N ARG A 112 5.00 7.90 10.24
CA ARG A 112 4.30 8.44 11.42
C ARG A 112 3.70 7.33 12.26
N GLU A 113 3.06 6.36 11.61
CA GLU A 113 2.33 5.31 12.31
C GLU A 113 3.22 4.32 13.05
N PHE A 114 4.41 4.02 12.52
CA PHE A 114 5.35 3.13 13.21
C PHE A 114 5.88 3.77 14.51
N PRO A 115 6.42 5.01 14.53
CA PRO A 115 6.78 5.65 15.80
C PRO A 115 5.64 5.80 16.81
N ALA A 116 4.41 6.00 16.32
CA ALA A 116 3.22 6.09 17.17
C ALA A 116 2.74 4.72 17.70
N GLY A 117 3.29 3.60 17.23
CA GLY A 117 2.94 2.26 17.71
C GLY A 117 1.60 1.74 17.19
N VAL A 118 1.12 2.23 16.05
CA VAL A 118 -0.21 1.87 15.51
C VAL A 118 -0.20 0.43 15.00
N SER A 119 -0.85 -0.47 15.73
CA SER A 119 -0.80 -1.92 15.49
C SER A 119 -1.27 -2.32 14.08
N GLY A 120 -2.32 -1.70 13.56
CA GLY A 120 -2.85 -1.98 12.23
C GLY A 120 -1.87 -1.66 11.10
N ALA A 121 -1.06 -0.61 11.26
CA ALA A 121 0.00 -0.27 10.31
C ALA A 121 1.06 -1.39 10.22
N TYR A 122 1.46 -1.94 11.37
CA TYR A 122 2.39 -3.08 11.42
C TYR A 122 1.79 -4.35 10.82
N ARG A 123 0.50 -4.63 11.05
CA ARG A 123 -0.18 -5.79 10.47
C ARG A 123 -0.23 -5.71 8.95
N LEU A 124 -0.62 -4.56 8.40
CA LEU A 124 -0.63 -4.33 6.95
C LEU A 124 0.78 -4.47 6.35
N PHE A 125 1.80 -3.91 7.02
CA PHE A 125 3.18 -4.02 6.56
C PHE A 125 3.70 -5.48 6.59
N ALA A 126 3.34 -6.25 7.62
CA ALA A 126 3.66 -7.68 7.68
C ALA A 126 3.02 -8.48 6.53
N ASN A 127 1.80 -8.13 6.11
CA ASN A 127 1.16 -8.71 4.94
C ASN A 127 1.92 -8.37 3.65
N MET A 128 2.33 -7.11 3.48
CA MET A 128 3.13 -6.69 2.32
C MET A 128 4.44 -7.49 2.21
N LEU A 129 5.11 -7.77 3.33
CA LEU A 129 6.33 -8.60 3.39
C LEU A 129 6.08 -10.10 3.13
N SER A 130 4.82 -10.54 3.24
CA SER A 130 4.44 -11.95 3.15
C SER A 130 3.82 -12.33 1.80
N LEU A 131 3.59 -11.36 0.91
CA LEU A 131 3.08 -11.62 -0.43
C LEU A 131 3.92 -12.65 -1.18
N GLY A 132 3.26 -13.67 -1.74
CA GLY A 132 3.87 -14.78 -2.47
C GLY A 132 4.53 -15.85 -1.59
N LYS A 133 4.46 -15.75 -0.25
CA LYS A 133 4.99 -16.82 0.62
C LYS A 133 4.08 -18.03 0.74
N ASP A 134 2.77 -17.87 0.56
CA ASP A 134 1.84 -19.00 0.58
C ASP A 134 2.04 -19.89 -0.65
N ASP A 135 2.22 -19.30 -1.83
CA ASP A 135 2.59 -20.03 -3.05
C ASP A 135 3.85 -20.91 -2.85
N ILE A 136 4.86 -20.38 -2.15
CA ILE A 136 6.10 -21.10 -1.83
C ILE A 136 5.85 -22.25 -0.83
N ARG A 137 5.00 -22.03 0.17
CA ARG A 137 4.67 -23.06 1.16
C ARG A 137 3.84 -24.19 0.55
N GLU A 138 2.92 -23.87 -0.36
CA GLU A 138 2.15 -24.87 -1.08
C GLU A 138 3.02 -25.65 -2.06
N SER A 139 3.92 -24.98 -2.80
CA SER A 139 4.83 -25.68 -3.72
C SER A 139 5.76 -26.65 -2.97
N LEU A 140 6.30 -26.24 -1.82
CA LEU A 140 7.17 -27.10 -1.00
C LEU A 140 6.42 -28.33 -0.44
N LYS A 141 5.14 -28.19 -0.09
CA LYS A 141 4.32 -29.33 0.39
C LYS A 141 3.96 -30.34 -0.71
N LEU A 142 4.01 -29.94 -1.97
CA LEU A 142 3.68 -30.80 -3.12
C LEU A 142 4.89 -31.58 -3.66
N GLU A 143 6.11 -31.24 -3.21
CA GLU A 143 7.36 -31.91 -3.57
C GLU A 143 7.80 -32.98 -2.54
N ASP A 144 7.11 -33.07 -1.39
CA ASP A 144 7.29 -34.08 -0.32
C ASP A 144 6.35 -35.29 -0.50
#